data_AF-A0A925N3D4-F1
#
_entry.id   AF-A0A925N3D4-F1
#
_cell.length_a   1.000
_cell.length_b   1.000
_cell.length_c   1.000
_cell.angle_alpha   90.00
_cell.angle_beta   90.00
_cell.angle_gamma   90.00
#
_symmetry.space_group_name_H-M   'P 1'
#
loop_
_entity.id
_entity.type
_entity.pdbx_description
1 polymer ?
#
loop_
_entity_poly.entity_id
_entity_poly.type
_entity_poly.pdbx_seq_one_letter_code
_entity_poly.pdbx_strand_id
1 'polypeptide(L)'
;MTTHRLCVLTRLLPRAVVASALLLCLAGCSTLNAVGALLGDQVSFTAPQLQGYLDRRFPRDYDRLGGLVTLTVLNPRLSIPAGSTRLQLDFDVGLGGLGQDKTRPRGHFAVASGLRFDTGTRGL
;
A
#
# COMPACT_ATOMS: atom_id res chain seq x y z
N MET A 1 -15.59 52.10 -23.33
CA MET A 1 -15.77 50.98 -22.38
C MET A 1 -14.65 49.93 -22.55
N THR A 2 -13.37 50.30 -22.40
CA THR A 2 -12.22 49.41 -22.70
C THR A 2 -11.21 49.27 -21.56
N THR A 3 -11.38 49.98 -20.44
CA THR A 3 -10.42 50.05 -19.33
C THR A 3 -10.60 49.00 -18.22
N HIS A 4 -11.77 48.34 -18.12
CA HIS A 4 -12.02 47.36 -17.05
C HIS A 4 -11.38 45.98 -17.26
N ARG A 5 -11.11 45.56 -18.51
CA ARG A 5 -10.64 44.19 -18.81
C ARG A 5 -9.15 43.97 -18.47
N LEU A 6 -8.33 45.02 -18.50
CA LEU A 6 -6.89 44.92 -18.18
C LEU A 6 -6.61 44.77 -16.68
N CYS A 7 -7.47 45.31 -15.80
CA CYS A 7 -7.26 45.30 -14.34
C CYS A 7 -7.58 43.95 -13.69
N VAL A 8 -8.50 43.17 -14.29
CA VAL A 8 -8.86 41.82 -13.80
C VAL A 8 -7.77 40.80 -14.16
N LEU A 9 -7.16 40.95 -15.34
CA LEU A 9 -6.11 40.04 -15.81
C LEU A 9 -4.84 40.11 -14.93
N THR A 10 -4.44 41.32 -14.49
CA THR A 10 -3.25 41.52 -13.63
C THR A 10 -3.42 41.01 -12.20
N ARG A 11 -4.65 40.90 -11.68
CA ARG A 11 -4.94 40.35 -10.34
C ARG A 11 -5.04 38.82 -10.32
N LEU A 12 -5.20 38.18 -11.48
CA LEU A 12 -5.31 36.72 -11.62
C LEU A 12 -3.93 36.05 -11.75
N LEU A 13 -2.91 36.77 -12.26
CA LEU A 13 -1.54 36.28 -12.37
C LEU A 13 -0.95 35.74 -11.04
N PRO A 14 -1.01 36.46 -9.90
CA PRO A 14 -0.39 35.97 -8.67
C PRO A 14 -1.11 34.74 -8.08
N ARG A 15 -2.43 34.63 -8.27
CA ARG A 15 -3.20 33.44 -7.86
C ARG A 15 -2.89 32.23 -8.74
N ALA A 16 -2.71 32.43 -10.04
CA ALA A 16 -2.32 31.37 -10.96
C ALA A 16 -0.90 30.87 -10.66
N VAL A 17 0.05 31.76 -10.35
CA VAL A 17 1.44 31.38 -10.01
C VAL A 17 1.50 30.60 -8.70
N VAL A 18 0.77 31.02 -7.66
CA VAL A 18 0.72 30.29 -6.37
C VAL A 18 0.05 28.91 -6.53
N ALA A 19 -1.03 28.82 -7.30
CA ALA A 19 -1.66 27.53 -7.59
C ALA A 19 -0.74 26.59 -8.39
N SER A 20 0.04 27.14 -9.32
CA SER A 20 1.03 26.39 -10.11
C SER A 20 2.15 25.83 -9.22
N ALA A 21 2.69 26.66 -8.32
CA ALA A 21 3.74 26.26 -7.38
C ALA A 21 3.26 25.17 -6.41
N LEU A 22 2.02 25.25 -5.93
CA LEU A 22 1.44 24.23 -5.07
C LEU A 22 1.26 22.90 -5.81
N LEU A 23 0.79 22.92 -7.06
CA LEU A 23 0.69 21.72 -7.91
C LEU A 23 2.06 21.09 -8.21
N LEU A 24 3.11 21.89 -8.41
CA LEU A 24 4.48 21.42 -8.60
C LEU A 24 5.04 20.76 -7.32
N CYS A 25 4.78 21.32 -6.14
CA CYS A 25 5.19 20.71 -4.87
C CYS A 25 4.45 19.39 -4.59
N LEU A 26 3.15 19.29 -4.89
CA LEU A 26 2.40 18.03 -4.75
C LEU A 26 2.86 16.96 -5.76
N ALA A 27 3.22 17.36 -6.98
CA ALA A 27 3.79 16.45 -7.98
C ALA A 27 5.17 15.93 -7.57
N GLY A 28 6.02 16.78 -6.98
CA GLY A 28 7.38 16.43 -6.53
C GLY A 28 7.43 15.31 -5.48
N CYS A 29 6.47 15.26 -4.55
CA CYS A 29 6.41 14.20 -3.54
C CYS A 29 6.12 12.82 -4.17
N SER A 30 5.42 12.77 -5.30
CA SER A 30 5.07 11.53 -5.99
C SER A 30 6.21 11.04 -6.89
N THR A 31 6.99 11.96 -7.47
CA THR A 31 8.05 11.63 -8.42
C THR A 31 9.34 11.17 -7.75
N LEU A 32 9.67 11.62 -6.53
CA LEU A 32 10.84 11.09 -5.80
C LEU A 32 10.79 9.57 -5.61
N ASN A 33 9.59 9.01 -5.36
CA ASN A 33 9.40 7.57 -5.21
C ASN A 33 9.40 6.83 -6.57
N ALA A 34 8.93 7.47 -7.65
CA ALA A 34 8.88 6.88 -8.98
C ALA A 34 10.22 6.95 -9.73
N VAL A 35 10.99 8.03 -9.53
CA VAL A 35 12.29 8.28 -10.17
C VAL A 35 13.39 7.41 -9.54
N GLY A 36 13.34 7.16 -8.23
CA GLY A 36 14.23 6.18 -7.58
C GLY A 36 14.05 4.75 -8.09
N ALA A 37 12.83 4.38 -8.50
CA ALA A 37 12.52 3.05 -9.06
C ALA A 37 12.92 2.86 -10.53
N LEU A 38 13.17 3.96 -11.26
CA LEU A 38 13.50 3.94 -12.70
C LEU A 38 14.99 4.20 -13.00
N LEU A 39 15.73 4.82 -12.08
CA LEU A 39 17.15 5.15 -12.28
C LEU A 39 18.15 4.14 -11.69
N GLY A 40 17.70 3.17 -10.89
CA GLY A 40 18.57 2.17 -10.29
C GLY A 40 18.25 0.78 -10.81
N ASP A 41 19.27 0.01 -11.14
CA ASP A 41 19.26 -1.46 -11.29
C ASP A 41 18.89 -2.19 -9.97
N GLN A 42 18.22 -1.48 -9.05
CA GLN A 42 17.96 -1.88 -7.69
C GLN A 42 16.52 -1.49 -7.33
N VAL A 43 15.68 -2.51 -7.15
CA VAL A 43 14.34 -2.34 -6.61
C VAL A 43 14.43 -2.46 -5.09
N SER A 44 14.19 -1.35 -4.38
CA SER A 44 14.09 -1.36 -2.93
C SER A 44 12.62 -1.41 -2.51
N PHE A 45 12.35 -2.20 -1.48
CA PHE A 45 11.02 -2.36 -0.91
C PHE A 45 11.03 -1.87 0.53
N THR A 46 10.09 -1.00 0.88
CA THR A 46 9.94 -0.51 2.25
C THR A 46 8.83 -1.26 2.96
N ALA A 47 8.95 -1.42 4.29
CA ALA A 47 7.92 -2.05 5.11
C ALA A 47 6.52 -1.42 4.92
N PRO A 48 6.35 -0.08 4.89
CA PRO A 48 5.04 0.54 4.63
C PRO A 48 4.47 0.20 3.25
N GLN A 49 5.32 0.08 2.23
CA GLN A 49 4.87 -0.29 0.89
C GLN A 49 4.35 -1.73 0.83
N LEU A 50 5.03 -2.67 1.50
CA LEU A 50 4.55 -4.06 1.60
C LEU A 50 3.26 -4.12 2.43
N GLN A 51 3.19 -3.38 3.54
CA GLN A 51 1.99 -3.31 4.36
C GLN A 51 0.79 -2.84 3.52
N GLY A 52 0.93 -1.74 2.77
CA GLY A 52 -0.14 -1.24 1.91
C GLY A 52 -0.49 -2.18 0.75
N TYR A 53 0.42 -3.06 0.31
CA TYR A 53 0.09 -4.13 -0.62
C TYR A 53 -0.75 -5.22 0.06
N LEU A 54 -0.39 -5.63 1.26
CA LEU A 54 -1.13 -6.62 2.05
C LEU A 54 -2.53 -6.09 2.39
N ASP A 55 -2.66 -4.86 2.84
CA ASP A 55 -3.95 -4.25 3.21
C ASP A 55 -4.95 -4.25 2.04
N ARG A 56 -4.47 -4.15 0.79
CA ARG A 56 -5.31 -4.23 -0.41
C ARG A 56 -5.67 -5.66 -0.81
N ARG A 57 -4.91 -6.66 -0.33
CA ARG A 57 -5.07 -8.07 -0.72
C ARG A 57 -5.86 -8.89 0.29
N PHE A 58 -6.02 -8.38 1.51
CA PHE A 58 -6.79 -8.98 2.58
C PHE A 58 -8.09 -8.18 2.82
N PRO A 59 -9.14 -8.80 3.39
CA PRO A 59 -9.22 -10.18 3.87
C PRO A 59 -9.18 -11.22 2.73
N ARG A 60 -8.73 -12.44 3.03
CA ARG A 60 -8.69 -13.53 2.06
C ARG A 60 -9.34 -14.80 2.59
N ASP A 61 -10.29 -15.32 1.83
CA ASP A 61 -11.01 -16.55 2.14
C ASP A 61 -10.33 -17.77 1.51
N TYR A 62 -10.32 -18.86 2.27
CA TYR A 62 -9.80 -20.16 1.89
C TYR A 62 -10.84 -21.23 2.22
N ASP A 63 -11.58 -21.65 1.21
CA ASP A 63 -12.55 -22.72 1.38
C ASP A 63 -11.85 -24.07 1.56
N ARG A 64 -12.39 -24.86 2.49
CA ARG A 64 -11.94 -26.21 2.81
C ARG A 64 -13.17 -27.12 2.87
N LEU A 65 -12.94 -28.42 2.69
CA LEU A 65 -13.99 -29.43 2.77
C LEU A 65 -15.19 -29.12 1.85
N GLY A 66 -14.92 -28.63 0.63
CA GLY A 66 -15.97 -28.29 -0.34
C GLY A 66 -16.82 -27.07 0.03
N GLY A 67 -16.32 -26.17 0.88
CA GLY A 67 -17.03 -24.96 1.30
C GLY A 67 -17.82 -25.11 2.59
N LEU A 68 -17.74 -26.26 3.26
CA LEU A 68 -18.33 -26.45 4.58
C LEU A 68 -17.65 -25.58 5.65
N VAL A 69 -16.35 -25.34 5.46
CA VAL A 69 -15.55 -24.48 6.33
C VAL A 69 -14.79 -23.49 5.46
N THR A 70 -14.88 -22.21 5.81
CA THR A 70 -14.09 -21.15 5.19
C THR A 70 -13.14 -20.60 6.23
N LEU A 71 -11.84 -20.65 5.94
CA LEU A 71 -10.83 -19.99 6.76
C LEU A 71 -10.55 -18.62 6.17
N THR A 72 -10.76 -17.57 6.95
CA THR A 72 -10.52 -16.19 6.51
C THR A 72 -9.29 -15.66 7.22
N VAL A 73 -8.31 -15.21 6.44
CA VAL A 73 -7.13 -14.53 6.97
C VAL A 73 -7.39 -13.02 6.98
N LEU A 74 -7.11 -12.40 8.11
CA LEU A 74 -7.51 -11.04 8.48
C LEU A 74 -6.29 -10.25 8.98
N ASN A 75 -6.38 -8.93 8.90
CA ASN A 75 -5.50 -7.97 9.58
C ASN A 75 -3.99 -8.31 9.48
N PRO A 76 -3.43 -8.34 8.25
CA PRO A 76 -2.01 -8.58 8.07
C PRO A 76 -1.21 -7.45 8.73
N ARG A 77 -0.17 -7.79 9.49
CA ARG A 77 0.73 -6.83 10.13
C ARG A 77 2.17 -7.23 9.84
N LEU A 78 2.92 -6.32 9.24
CA LEU A 78 4.29 -6.54 8.85
C LEU A 78 5.24 -5.83 9.81
N SER A 79 6.23 -6.56 10.30
CA SER A 79 7.30 -6.03 11.13
C SER A 79 8.66 -6.60 10.71
N ILE A 80 9.72 -5.84 10.98
CA ILE A 80 11.11 -6.29 10.82
C ILE A 80 11.74 -6.19 12.21
N PRO A 81 11.85 -7.31 12.94
CA PRO A 81 12.42 -7.29 14.29
C PRO A 81 13.85 -6.72 14.29
N ALA A 82 14.20 -5.94 15.31
CA ALA A 82 15.53 -5.35 15.43
C ALA A 82 16.61 -6.45 15.46
N GLY A 83 17.65 -6.29 14.63
CA GLY A 83 18.72 -7.29 14.50
C GLY A 83 18.36 -8.51 13.65
N SER A 84 17.18 -8.55 13.02
CA SER A 84 16.76 -9.61 12.10
C SER A 84 16.91 -9.18 10.64
N THR A 85 17.29 -10.12 9.78
CA THR A 85 17.19 -10.00 8.31
C THR A 85 15.91 -10.64 7.76
N ARG A 86 15.04 -11.13 8.65
CA ARG A 86 13.77 -11.77 8.32
C ARG A 86 12.61 -10.81 8.54
N LEU A 87 11.67 -10.89 7.62
CA LEU A 87 10.41 -10.18 7.67
C LEU A 87 9.40 -11.04 8.43
N GLN A 88 8.74 -10.45 9.42
CA GLN A 88 7.69 -11.11 10.18
C GLN A 88 6.32 -10.59 9.74
N LEU A 89 5.40 -11.51 9.48
CA LEU A 89 4.02 -11.25 9.14
C LEU A 89 3.12 -11.88 10.19
N ASP A 90 2.33 -11.07 10.85
CA ASP A 90 1.33 -11.50 11.82
C ASP A 90 -0.07 -11.38 11.20
N PHE A 91 -0.89 -12.40 11.41
CA PHE A 91 -2.24 -12.47 10.86
C PHE A 91 -3.24 -12.88 11.94
N ASP A 92 -4.45 -12.35 11.83
CA ASP A 92 -5.61 -12.89 12.51
C ASP A 92 -6.31 -13.93 11.62
N VAL A 93 -6.97 -14.91 12.23
CA VAL A 93 -7.73 -15.94 11.50
C VAL A 93 -9.14 -16.00 12.02
N GLY A 94 -10.10 -15.86 11.11
CA GLY A 94 -11.50 -16.17 11.32
C GLY A 94 -11.87 -17.52 10.72
N LEU A 95 -12.88 -18.17 11.32
CA LEU A 95 -13.45 -19.41 10.82
C LEU A 95 -14.95 -19.22 10.58
N GLY A 96 -15.34 -19.36 9.32
CA GLY A 96 -16.72 -19.39 8.85
C GLY A 96 -17.21 -20.81 8.64
N GLY A 97 -18.51 -20.99 8.83
CA GLY A 97 -19.24 -22.25 8.69
C GLY A 97 -20.70 -22.01 9.06
N LEU A 98 -21.50 -23.07 9.21
CA LEU A 98 -22.94 -23.03 9.53
C LEU A 98 -23.28 -21.98 10.62
N GLY A 99 -23.70 -20.79 10.21
CA GLY A 99 -24.09 -19.66 11.08
C GLY A 99 -22.95 -18.91 11.78
N GLN A 100 -21.68 -19.20 11.48
CA GLN A 100 -20.52 -18.59 12.14
C GLN A 100 -20.00 -17.39 11.35
N ASP A 101 -19.77 -16.26 12.04
CA ASP A 101 -19.14 -15.08 11.44
C ASP A 101 -17.64 -15.32 11.22
N LYS A 102 -17.24 -15.28 9.94
CA LYS A 102 -15.85 -15.44 9.48
C LYS A 102 -15.00 -14.20 9.66
N THR A 103 -15.60 -13.04 9.90
CA THR A 103 -14.91 -11.75 10.06
C THR A 103 -14.37 -11.59 11.48
N ARG A 104 -14.89 -12.35 12.44
CA ARG A 104 -14.43 -12.32 13.84
C ARG A 104 -13.14 -13.14 13.99
N PRO A 105 -12.03 -12.53 14.44
CA PRO A 105 -10.81 -13.27 14.76
C PRO A 105 -11.06 -14.32 15.84
N ARG A 106 -10.63 -15.55 15.58
CA ARG A 106 -10.65 -16.70 16.50
C ARG A 106 -9.27 -17.25 16.81
N GLY A 107 -8.27 -16.85 16.03
CA GLY A 107 -6.88 -17.23 16.23
C GLY A 107 -5.94 -16.19 15.62
N HIS A 108 -4.66 -16.39 15.88
CA HIS A 108 -3.58 -15.61 15.30
C HIS A 108 -2.44 -16.54 14.93
N PHE A 109 -1.67 -16.20 13.90
CA PHE A 109 -0.43 -16.88 13.59
C PHE A 109 0.58 -15.89 12.99
N ALA A 110 1.85 -16.22 13.14
CA ALA A 110 2.96 -15.43 12.62
C ALA A 110 3.79 -16.27 11.64
N VAL A 111 4.30 -15.61 10.60
CA VAL A 111 5.19 -16.20 9.61
C VAL A 111 6.45 -15.33 9.51
N ALA A 112 7.61 -15.93 9.78
CA ALA A 112 8.90 -15.29 9.59
C ALA A 112 9.55 -15.79 8.29
N SER A 113 9.71 -14.91 7.30
CA SER A 113 10.25 -15.23 5.98
C SER A 113 11.49 -14.40 5.63
N GLY A 114 12.39 -14.99 4.85
CA GLY A 114 13.39 -14.24 4.10
C GLY A 114 12.81 -13.88 2.72
N LEU A 115 12.96 -12.64 2.27
CA LEU A 115 12.55 -12.24 0.94
C LEU A 115 13.62 -12.69 -0.07
N ARG A 116 13.20 -13.38 -1.14
CA ARG A 116 14.13 -13.79 -2.21
C ARG A 116 13.53 -13.41 -3.55
N PHE A 117 14.24 -12.55 -4.25
CA PHE A 117 13.87 -12.23 -5.62
C PHE A 117 13.99 -13.44 -6.55
N ASP A 118 12.92 -13.71 -7.31
CA ASP A 118 12.89 -14.70 -8.39
C ASP A 118 12.82 -13.96 -9.74
N THR A 119 13.85 -14.16 -10.57
CA THR A 119 13.99 -13.53 -11.89
C THR A 119 12.98 -14.07 -12.92
N GLY A 120 12.48 -15.30 -12.73
CA GLY A 120 11.54 -15.93 -13.66
C GLY A 120 10.12 -15.36 -13.53
N THR A 121 9.67 -15.13 -12.30
CA THR A 121 8.35 -14.55 -12.02
C THR A 121 8.40 -13.03 -11.80
N ARG A 122 9.61 -12.45 -11.66
CA ARG A 122 9.84 -11.07 -11.20
C ARG A 122 9.18 -10.80 -9.84
N GLY A 123 9.08 -11.85 -9.02
CA GLY A 123 8.47 -11.85 -7.70
C GLY A 123 9.50 -11.84 -6.56
N LEU A 124 9.00 -11.74 -5.32
CA LEU A 124 9.75 -11.83 -4.06
C LEU A 124 9.39 -13.07 -3.26
#